data_AF-A0A812YAL8-F1
#
_entry.id   AF-A0A812YAL8-F1
#
_cell.length_a   1.000
_cell.length_b   1.000
_cell.length_c   1.000
_cell.angle_alpha   90.00
_cell.angle_beta   90.00
_cell.angle_gamma   90.00
#
_symmetry.space_group_name_H-M   'P 1'
#
loop_
_entity.id
_entity.type
_entity.pdbx_description
1 polymer ?
#
loop_
_entity_poly.entity_id
_entity_poly.type
_entity_poly.pdbx_seq_one_letter_code
_entity_poly.pdbx_strand_id
1 'polypeptide(L)'
;MESRIKSKQLEAKLLKDKVQEARLKAQQLRLQLQAIGAQDTVVPRKIQAGGGSEEPSEFRELLEMLVGAVDLQRQVLFECGSEGEVQVGGRRVMLHRMVTWQMGDSPLKLSVPMELQAEIAGLLTDARKRGRMEEAVLQRLASTWELMGAEVVSASGSGACPSAPLPEPAIFLVHRSTSQAVVVAKWPAVDFTQSEAPKIFDPKSHFSRRLNESATTNISTGDRVEVEYEGHWFTGTLQSVEGDIVNVVCDVDSPGVITVAPVTAVRPARPSKRLLEDADKKLRHMRARSIG
;
A
#
# COMPACT_ATOMS: atom_id res chain seq x y z
N MET A 1 -56.61 11.10 19.05
CA MET A 1 -55.71 9.96 19.36
C MET A 1 -55.62 8.99 18.18
N GLU A 2 -56.73 8.64 17.54
CA GLU A 2 -56.78 7.73 16.37
C GLU A 2 -55.97 8.17 15.15
N SER A 3 -55.93 9.47 14.83
CA SER A 3 -55.15 9.99 13.69
C SER A 3 -53.65 9.72 13.83
N ARG A 4 -53.10 9.84 15.05
CA ARG A 4 -51.69 9.53 15.35
C ARG A 4 -51.39 8.04 15.20
N ILE A 5 -52.33 7.16 15.58
CA ILE A 5 -52.18 5.71 15.44
C ILE A 5 -52.14 5.33 13.95
N LYS A 6 -53.07 5.86 13.14
CA LYS A 6 -53.10 5.63 11.68
C LYS A 6 -51.82 6.12 10.99
N SER A 7 -51.33 7.30 11.37
CA SER A 7 -50.08 7.86 10.84
C SER A 7 -48.88 6.96 11.15
N LYS A 8 -48.72 6.50 12.40
CA LYS A 8 -47.64 5.58 12.77
C LYS A 8 -47.74 4.21 12.10
N GLN A 9 -48.95 3.70 11.88
CA GLN A 9 -49.14 2.44 11.15
C GLN A 9 -48.70 2.54 9.69
N LEU A 10 -48.98 3.68 9.03
CA LEU A 10 -48.58 3.94 7.66
C LEU A 10 -47.04 4.10 7.56
N GLU A 11 -46.45 4.83 8.49
CA GLU A 11 -44.99 4.98 8.61
C GLU A 11 -44.30 3.63 8.84
N ALA A 12 -44.82 2.80 9.75
CA ALA A 12 -44.27 1.47 10.02
C ALA A 12 -44.35 0.55 8.79
N LYS A 13 -45.44 0.62 8.02
CA LYS A 13 -45.57 -0.13 6.77
C LYS A 13 -44.53 0.32 5.74
N LEU A 14 -44.37 1.64 5.57
CA LEU A 14 -43.40 2.22 4.63
C LEU A 14 -41.95 1.84 4.99
N LEU A 15 -41.61 1.87 6.27
CA LEU A 15 -40.29 1.42 6.75
C LEU A 15 -40.08 -0.08 6.50
N LYS A 16 -41.10 -0.91 6.71
CA LYS A 16 -41.03 -2.34 6.44
C LYS A 16 -40.76 -2.63 4.96
N ASP A 17 -41.45 -1.92 4.07
CA ASP A 17 -41.28 -2.06 2.62
C ASP A 17 -39.86 -1.64 2.21
N LYS A 18 -39.33 -0.52 2.75
CA LYS A 18 -37.94 -0.08 2.51
C LYS A 18 -36.90 -1.09 3.00
N VAL A 19 -37.12 -1.70 4.16
CA VAL A 19 -36.21 -2.74 4.68
C VAL A 19 -36.22 -3.98 3.80
N GLN A 20 -37.39 -4.39 3.28
CA GLN A 20 -37.47 -5.50 2.34
C GLN A 20 -36.78 -5.19 1.01
N GLU A 21 -36.97 -3.99 0.47
CA GLU A 21 -36.28 -3.54 -0.74
C GLU A 21 -34.75 -3.55 -0.57
N ALA A 22 -34.25 -3.02 0.55
CA ALA A 22 -32.82 -3.03 0.86
C ALA A 22 -32.27 -4.46 0.99
N ARG A 23 -33.03 -5.39 1.59
CA ARG A 23 -32.64 -6.81 1.68
C ARG A 23 -32.53 -7.48 0.32
N LEU A 24 -33.49 -7.23 -0.58
CA LEU A 24 -33.44 -7.77 -1.94
C LEU A 24 -32.24 -7.23 -2.73
N LYS A 25 -31.97 -5.91 -2.62
CA LYS A 25 -30.79 -5.29 -3.24
C LYS A 25 -29.48 -5.91 -2.73
N ALA A 26 -29.36 -6.12 -1.42
CA ALA A 26 -28.19 -6.77 -0.83
C ALA A 26 -28.01 -8.23 -1.31
N GLN A 27 -29.10 -8.99 -1.45
CA GLN A 27 -29.06 -10.35 -2.01
C GLN A 27 -28.62 -10.36 -3.48
N GLN A 28 -29.14 -9.43 -4.29
CA GLN A 28 -28.75 -9.30 -5.69
C GLN A 28 -27.26 -8.97 -5.83
N LEU A 29 -26.76 -8.00 -5.06
CA LEU A 29 -25.34 -7.63 -5.07
C LEU A 29 -24.46 -8.82 -4.69
N ARG A 30 -24.90 -9.62 -3.71
CA ARG A 30 -24.20 -10.83 -3.27
C ARG A 30 -24.10 -11.88 -4.36
N LEU A 31 -25.18 -12.11 -5.11
CA LEU A 31 -25.18 -13.01 -6.26
C LEU A 31 -24.23 -12.52 -7.36
N GLN A 32 -24.17 -11.21 -7.60
CA GLN A 32 -23.23 -10.62 -8.56
C GLN A 32 -21.78 -10.80 -8.13
N LEU A 33 -21.45 -10.54 -6.86
CA LEU A 33 -20.10 -10.77 -6.33
C LEU A 33 -19.69 -12.24 -6.42
N GLN A 34 -20.61 -13.16 -6.12
CA GLN A 34 -20.38 -14.60 -6.26
C GLN A 34 -20.11 -14.99 -7.72
N ALA A 35 -20.84 -14.42 -8.68
CA ALA A 35 -20.65 -14.67 -10.11
C ALA A 35 -19.29 -14.17 -10.63
N ILE A 36 -18.74 -13.11 -10.04
CA ILE A 36 -17.41 -12.55 -10.38
C ILE A 36 -16.26 -13.38 -9.75
N GLY A 37 -16.58 -14.39 -8.94
CA GLY A 37 -15.57 -15.21 -8.28
C GLY A 37 -14.85 -14.49 -7.13
N ALA A 38 -15.45 -13.43 -6.58
CA ALA A 38 -15.00 -12.84 -5.32
C ALA A 38 -15.33 -13.83 -4.19
N GLN A 39 -14.46 -14.83 -4.00
CA GLN A 39 -14.57 -15.73 -2.86
C GLN A 39 -14.06 -15.05 -1.60
N ASP A 40 -14.82 -15.28 -0.54
CA ASP A 40 -14.59 -14.95 0.86
C ASP A 40 -14.33 -13.47 1.21
N THR A 41 -15.44 -12.85 1.61
CA THR A 41 -15.46 -11.71 2.52
C THR A 41 -14.50 -11.94 3.68
N VAL A 42 -13.48 -11.07 3.76
CA VAL A 42 -12.55 -10.90 4.88
C VAL A 42 -13.27 -10.61 6.21
N VAL A 43 -14.52 -10.13 6.11
CA VAL A 43 -15.37 -9.79 7.25
C VAL A 43 -16.12 -11.04 7.70
N PRO A 44 -15.91 -11.53 8.94
CA PRO A 44 -16.74 -12.57 9.54
C PRO A 44 -18.22 -12.29 9.33
N ARG A 45 -19.00 -13.32 8.98
CA ARG A 45 -20.41 -13.20 8.52
C ARG A 45 -21.36 -12.55 9.53
N LYS A 46 -20.90 -12.29 10.76
CA LYS A 46 -21.67 -11.76 11.87
C LYS A 46 -21.32 -10.32 12.26
N ILE A 47 -20.30 -9.70 11.67
CA ILE A 47 -19.96 -8.31 11.99
C ILE A 47 -21.05 -7.41 11.42
N GLN A 48 -22.04 -7.10 12.25
CA GLN A 48 -23.11 -6.17 11.95
C GLN A 48 -22.77 -4.84 12.63
N ALA A 49 -22.48 -3.81 11.82
CA ALA A 49 -22.34 -2.44 12.33
C ALA A 49 -23.69 -1.95 12.87
N GLY A 50 -23.95 -2.17 14.16
CA GLY A 50 -25.20 -1.74 14.79
C GLY A 50 -25.53 -2.45 16.10
N GLY A 51 -24.87 -2.04 17.19
CA GLY A 51 -25.41 -1.97 18.56
C GLY A 51 -26.17 -3.18 19.11
N GLY A 52 -25.45 -4.16 19.64
CA GLY A 52 -26.05 -5.20 20.48
C GLY A 52 -25.05 -6.22 21.01
N SER A 53 -24.17 -5.82 21.95
CA SER A 53 -23.50 -6.67 22.96
C SER A 53 -23.12 -8.13 22.57
N GLU A 54 -22.63 -8.38 21.35
CA GLU A 54 -22.06 -9.67 20.91
C GLU A 54 -20.53 -9.61 20.72
N GLU A 55 -19.88 -8.54 21.22
CA GLU A 55 -18.42 -8.30 21.23
C GLU A 55 -17.55 -9.54 21.56
N PRO A 56 -17.81 -10.31 22.64
CA PRO A 56 -16.91 -11.43 22.99
C PRO A 56 -16.96 -12.57 21.96
N SER A 57 -18.06 -12.71 21.20
CA SER A 57 -18.20 -13.75 20.18
C SER A 57 -17.39 -13.43 18.93
N GLU A 58 -17.43 -12.18 18.46
CA GLU A 58 -16.65 -11.76 17.29
C GLU A 58 -15.14 -11.83 17.56
N PHE A 59 -14.74 -11.41 18.76
CA PHE A 59 -13.36 -11.47 19.21
C PHE A 59 -12.84 -12.92 19.26
N ARG A 60 -13.66 -13.85 19.76
CA ARG A 60 -13.35 -15.29 19.75
C ARG A 60 -13.21 -15.83 18.34
N GLU A 61 -14.19 -15.56 17.46
CA GLU A 61 -14.17 -16.06 16.07
C GLU A 61 -12.92 -15.59 15.32
N LEU A 62 -12.52 -14.33 15.50
CA LEU A 62 -11.28 -13.81 14.91
C LEU A 62 -10.06 -14.54 15.44
N LEU A 63 -9.92 -14.69 16.76
CA LEU A 63 -8.74 -15.33 17.33
C LEU A 63 -8.64 -16.81 16.96
N GLU A 64 -9.76 -17.53 16.94
CA GLU A 64 -9.81 -18.92 16.46
C GLU A 64 -9.37 -19.02 14.99
N MET A 65 -9.80 -18.08 14.15
CA MET A 65 -9.33 -17.99 12.77
C MET A 65 -7.82 -17.76 12.70
N LEU A 66 -7.27 -16.84 13.51
CA LEU A 66 -5.82 -16.56 13.54
C LEU A 66 -5.00 -17.78 13.96
N VAL A 67 -5.47 -18.57 14.93
CA VAL A 67 -4.76 -19.78 15.41
C VAL A 67 -4.54 -20.80 14.28
N GLY A 68 -5.54 -20.97 13.41
CA GLY A 68 -5.48 -21.90 12.28
C GLY A 68 -4.76 -21.34 11.05
N ALA A 69 -4.85 -20.03 10.80
CA ALA A 69 -4.38 -19.43 9.55
C ALA A 69 -2.94 -18.91 9.61
N VAL A 70 -2.45 -18.44 10.76
CA VAL A 70 -1.16 -17.71 10.83
C VAL A 70 0.05 -18.66 10.79
N ASP A 71 0.96 -18.42 9.86
CA ASP A 71 2.28 -19.06 9.81
C ASP A 71 3.31 -18.27 10.63
N LEU A 72 3.65 -18.79 11.81
CA LEU A 72 4.63 -18.19 12.72
C LEU A 72 6.09 -18.43 12.30
N GLN A 73 6.36 -19.33 11.33
CA GLN A 73 7.73 -19.62 10.90
C GLN A 73 8.29 -18.53 10.00
N ARG A 74 7.43 -17.84 9.25
CA ARG A 74 7.79 -16.79 8.31
C ARG A 74 7.32 -15.44 8.81
N GLN A 75 8.27 -14.64 9.27
CA GLN A 75 8.00 -13.30 9.76
C GLN A 75 8.81 -12.26 8.98
N VAL A 76 8.22 -11.10 8.76
CA VAL A 76 8.94 -9.94 8.22
C VAL A 76 8.76 -8.77 9.15
N LEU A 77 9.86 -8.06 9.38
CA LEU A 77 9.88 -6.83 10.17
C LEU A 77 9.77 -5.63 9.22
N PHE A 78 8.94 -4.66 9.57
CA PHE A 78 8.82 -3.41 8.83
C PHE A 78 8.54 -2.23 9.77
N GLU A 79 8.82 -1.03 9.30
CA GLU A 79 8.57 0.23 9.99
C GLU A 79 7.50 1.02 9.25
N CYS A 80 6.55 1.56 9.99
CA CYS A 80 5.36 2.22 9.45
C CYS A 80 5.54 3.73 9.35
N GLY A 81 6.36 4.17 8.38
CA GLY A 81 6.59 5.60 8.17
C GLY A 81 7.26 6.31 9.35
N SER A 82 7.47 7.62 9.23
CA SER A 82 8.22 8.40 10.23
C SER A 82 7.46 8.63 11.54
N GLU A 83 6.13 8.74 11.49
CA GLU A 83 5.31 8.98 12.68
C GLU A 83 4.60 7.72 13.19
N GLY A 84 4.34 6.73 12.33
CA GLY A 84 3.65 5.50 12.72
C GLY A 84 2.22 5.68 13.23
N GLU A 85 1.63 6.87 13.08
CA GLU A 85 0.34 7.17 13.66
C GLU A 85 -0.81 6.97 12.68
N VAL A 86 -1.85 6.24 13.10
CA VAL A 86 -3.07 5.98 12.33
C VAL A 86 -4.30 6.29 13.17
N GLN A 87 -5.34 6.85 12.53
CA GLN A 87 -6.64 7.08 13.15
C GLN A 87 -7.60 5.93 12.84
N VAL A 88 -8.09 5.25 13.88
CA VAL A 88 -9.02 4.11 13.75
C VAL A 88 -10.18 4.34 14.72
N GLY A 89 -11.40 4.43 14.20
CA GLY A 89 -12.59 4.64 15.03
C GLY A 89 -12.53 5.89 15.92
N GLY A 90 -11.82 6.94 15.49
CA GLY A 90 -11.62 8.17 16.26
C GLY A 90 -10.54 8.06 17.36
N ARG A 91 -9.79 6.96 17.42
CA ARG A 91 -8.63 6.79 18.31
C ARG A 91 -7.33 6.84 17.52
N ARG A 92 -6.32 7.46 18.13
CA ARG A 92 -4.95 7.49 17.64
C ARG A 92 -4.23 6.22 18.10
N VAL A 93 -3.74 5.45 17.13
CA VAL A 93 -2.96 4.22 17.36
C VAL A 93 -1.58 4.32 16.73
N MET A 94 -0.61 3.74 17.42
CA MET A 94 0.81 3.74 17.04
C MET A 94 1.19 2.39 16.43
N LEU A 95 1.47 2.40 15.14
CA LEU A 95 2.05 1.33 14.35
C LEU A 95 3.49 1.76 14.05
N HIS A 96 4.44 1.56 14.96
CA HIS A 96 5.82 2.00 14.74
C HIS A 96 6.63 0.89 14.07
N ARG A 97 7.20 -0.02 14.87
CA ARG A 97 7.93 -1.20 14.40
C ARG A 97 7.05 -2.42 14.53
N MET A 98 6.75 -3.06 13.41
CA MET A 98 5.80 -4.16 13.35
C MET A 98 6.44 -5.43 12.80
N VAL A 99 5.95 -6.56 13.26
CA VAL A 99 6.25 -7.89 12.74
C VAL A 99 4.99 -8.40 12.06
N THR A 100 5.11 -8.81 10.80
CA THR A 100 4.00 -9.37 10.03
C THR A 100 4.21 -10.86 9.75
N TRP A 101 3.14 -11.63 9.88
CA TRP A 101 3.07 -13.05 9.53
C TRP A 101 2.05 -13.27 8.42
N GLN A 102 2.34 -14.22 7.54
CA GLN A 102 1.42 -14.63 6.48
C GLN A 102 0.30 -15.51 7.05
N MET A 103 -0.92 -15.35 6.52
CA MET A 103 -2.08 -16.14 6.91
C MET A 103 -2.42 -17.20 5.86
N GLY A 104 -1.70 -18.33 5.87
CA GLY A 104 -1.92 -19.44 4.94
C GLY A 104 -1.89 -18.99 3.48
N ASP A 105 -2.87 -19.44 2.69
CA ASP A 105 -3.03 -19.07 1.28
C ASP A 105 -3.80 -17.74 1.09
N SER A 106 -4.21 -17.09 2.19
CA SER A 106 -4.92 -15.81 2.14
C SER A 106 -3.95 -14.66 1.83
N PRO A 107 -4.39 -13.62 1.10
CA PRO A 107 -3.62 -12.39 0.96
C PRO A 107 -3.55 -11.57 2.26
N LEU A 108 -4.29 -11.97 3.30
CA LEU A 108 -4.27 -11.32 4.61
C LEU A 108 -3.00 -11.66 5.39
N LYS A 109 -2.62 -10.72 6.23
CA LYS A 109 -1.42 -10.76 7.04
C LYS A 109 -1.78 -10.31 8.45
N LEU A 110 -1.15 -10.92 9.44
CA LEU A 110 -1.25 -10.51 10.83
C LEU A 110 -0.03 -9.67 11.18
N SER A 111 -0.23 -8.37 11.41
CA SER A 111 0.83 -7.44 11.80
C SER A 111 0.69 -7.08 13.27
N VAL A 112 1.74 -7.28 14.05
CA VAL A 112 1.77 -7.08 15.51
C VAL A 112 2.92 -6.14 15.87
N PRO A 113 2.76 -5.24 16.86
CA PRO A 113 3.87 -4.44 17.38
C PRO A 113 5.01 -5.33 17.87
N MET A 114 6.25 -4.96 17.59
CA MET A 114 7.42 -5.79 17.92
C MET A 114 7.48 -6.16 19.41
N GLU A 115 7.01 -5.26 20.29
CA GLU A 115 6.98 -5.46 21.73
C GLU A 115 6.02 -6.59 22.16
N LEU A 116 4.97 -6.83 21.38
CA LEU A 116 3.93 -7.83 21.65
C LEU A 116 4.15 -9.14 20.87
N GLN A 117 5.18 -9.21 20.03
CA GLN A 117 5.43 -10.33 19.14
C GLN A 117 5.48 -11.68 19.90
N ALA A 118 6.30 -11.75 20.96
CA ALA A 118 6.50 -12.98 21.72
C ALA A 118 5.23 -13.42 22.46
N GLU A 119 4.47 -12.46 23.00
CA GLU A 119 3.21 -12.72 23.70
C GLU A 119 2.16 -13.30 22.75
N ILE A 120 1.92 -12.64 21.60
CA ILE A 120 0.92 -13.08 20.62
C ILE A 120 1.34 -14.40 19.97
N ALA A 121 2.61 -14.59 19.62
CA ALA A 121 3.09 -15.85 19.07
C ALA A 121 2.95 -17.01 20.09
N GLY A 122 3.27 -16.76 21.36
CA GLY A 122 3.06 -17.72 22.44
C GLY A 122 1.59 -18.08 22.62
N LEU A 123 0.71 -17.08 22.67
CA LEU A 123 -0.74 -17.25 22.75
C LEU A 123 -1.27 -18.15 21.62
N LEU A 124 -0.93 -17.83 20.35
CA LEU A 124 -1.37 -18.59 19.18
C LEU A 124 -0.81 -20.02 19.19
N THR A 125 0.45 -20.20 19.60
CA THR A 125 1.10 -21.50 19.70
C THR A 125 0.44 -22.39 20.76
N ASP A 126 0.13 -21.83 21.93
CA ASP A 126 -0.50 -22.57 23.02
C ASP A 126 -1.96 -22.92 22.69
N ALA A 127 -2.69 -22.00 22.05
CA ALA A 127 -4.03 -22.28 21.52
C ALA A 127 -4.00 -23.39 20.46
N ARG A 128 -3.00 -23.40 19.56
CA ARG A 128 -2.82 -24.44 18.55
C ARG A 128 -2.55 -25.81 19.18
N LYS A 129 -1.70 -25.89 20.21
CA LYS A 129 -1.44 -27.13 20.94
C LYS A 129 -2.69 -27.70 21.62
N ARG A 130 -3.56 -26.83 22.13
CA ARG A 130 -4.80 -27.22 22.81
C ARG A 130 -5.99 -27.43 21.86
N GLY A 131 -5.87 -26.99 20.60
CA GLY A 131 -6.94 -27.00 19.61
C GLY A 131 -8.05 -25.96 19.85
N ARG A 132 -7.96 -25.17 20.92
CA ARG A 132 -8.90 -24.08 21.25
C ARG A 132 -8.25 -23.07 22.18
N MET A 133 -8.71 -21.83 22.14
CA MET A 133 -8.34 -20.83 23.15
C MET A 133 -9.07 -21.07 24.47
N GLU A 134 -8.40 -20.76 25.57
CA GLU A 134 -8.98 -20.82 26.91
C GLU A 134 -9.90 -19.63 27.15
N GLU A 135 -11.10 -19.89 27.68
CA GLU A 135 -12.13 -18.87 27.87
C GLU A 135 -11.68 -17.72 28.78
N ALA A 136 -10.95 -18.03 29.86
CA ALA A 136 -10.40 -17.01 30.76
C ALA A 136 -9.42 -16.06 30.04
N VAL A 137 -8.67 -16.58 29.06
CA VAL A 137 -7.73 -15.78 28.26
C VAL A 137 -8.49 -14.90 27.27
N LEU A 138 -9.53 -15.44 26.62
CA LEU A 138 -10.41 -14.69 25.74
C LEU A 138 -11.09 -13.52 26.47
N GLN A 139 -11.65 -13.77 27.65
CA GLN A 139 -12.29 -12.73 28.47
C GLN A 139 -11.29 -11.65 28.91
N ARG A 140 -10.07 -12.05 29.28
CA ARG A 140 -9.01 -11.09 29.61
C ARG A 140 -8.67 -10.22 28.41
N LEU A 141 -8.46 -10.82 27.24
CA LEU A 141 -8.14 -10.08 26.03
C LEU A 141 -9.30 -9.17 25.59
N ALA A 142 -10.54 -9.65 25.60
CA ALA A 142 -11.71 -8.83 25.25
C ALA A 142 -11.94 -7.66 26.23
N SER A 143 -11.48 -7.77 27.48
CA SER A 143 -11.56 -6.65 28.43
C SER A 143 -10.44 -5.61 28.26
N THR A 144 -9.28 -5.98 27.71
CA THR A 144 -8.15 -5.05 27.49
C THR A 144 -8.02 -4.55 26.05
N TRP A 145 -8.58 -5.28 25.09
CA TRP A 145 -8.55 -4.97 23.67
C TRP A 145 -9.96 -4.63 23.15
N GLU A 146 -10.00 -3.92 22.04
CA GLU A 146 -11.23 -3.54 21.34
C GLU A 146 -11.09 -3.89 19.87
N LEU A 147 -12.09 -4.57 19.31
CA LEU A 147 -12.14 -4.94 17.90
C LEU A 147 -12.70 -3.77 17.09
N MET A 148 -12.00 -3.35 16.03
CA MET A 148 -12.45 -2.27 15.15
C MET A 148 -12.25 -2.66 13.68
N GLY A 149 -13.30 -2.56 12.88
CA GLY A 149 -13.18 -2.58 11.42
C GLY A 149 -12.91 -1.17 10.89
N ALA A 150 -11.93 -1.01 9.99
CA ALA A 150 -11.63 0.27 9.36
C ALA A 150 -11.15 0.10 7.91
N GLU A 151 -11.18 1.19 7.17
CA GLU A 151 -10.62 1.28 5.82
C GLU A 151 -9.30 2.05 5.88
N VAL A 152 -8.23 1.44 5.38
CA VAL A 152 -6.87 2.01 5.38
C VAL A 152 -6.46 2.33 3.95
N VAL A 153 -5.92 3.53 3.74
CA VAL A 153 -5.41 3.94 2.44
C VAL A 153 -3.95 3.53 2.34
N SER A 154 -3.66 2.46 1.58
CA SER A 154 -2.31 1.98 1.35
C SER A 154 -1.52 2.98 0.48
N ALA A 155 -0.39 3.49 1.00
CA ALA A 155 0.53 4.35 0.22
C ALA A 155 1.23 3.58 -0.92
N SER A 156 1.34 2.26 -0.77
CA SER A 156 1.94 1.34 -1.74
C SER A 156 0.93 0.96 -2.83
N GLY A 157 0.40 1.94 -3.56
CA GLY A 157 -0.17 1.65 -4.87
C GLY A 157 0.96 1.12 -5.75
N SER A 158 1.09 -0.21 -5.85
CA SER A 158 2.08 -0.84 -6.73
C SER A 158 1.98 -0.18 -8.10
N GLY A 159 3.09 0.39 -8.59
CA GLY A 159 3.17 1.38 -9.67
C GLY A 159 2.72 0.93 -11.08
N ALA A 160 1.70 0.09 -11.19
CA ALA A 160 1.11 -0.37 -12.44
C ALA A 160 -0.08 0.51 -12.91
N CYS A 161 -0.74 1.24 -12.01
CA CYS A 161 -1.85 2.13 -12.38
C CYS A 161 -1.79 3.45 -11.60
N PRO A 162 -1.82 4.62 -12.29
CA PRO A 162 -1.91 5.94 -11.66
C PRO A 162 -3.31 6.26 -11.09
N SER A 163 -4.17 5.25 -10.92
CA SER A 163 -5.47 5.41 -10.26
C SER A 163 -5.26 5.68 -8.78
N ALA A 164 -6.04 6.63 -8.23
CA ALA A 164 -6.00 7.02 -6.83
C ALA A 164 -5.97 5.80 -5.86
N PRO A 165 -5.27 5.91 -4.72
CA PRO A 165 -5.14 4.81 -3.78
C PRO A 165 -6.53 4.38 -3.28
N LEU A 166 -6.85 3.09 -3.47
CA LEU A 166 -8.12 2.53 -3.03
C LEU A 166 -8.07 2.23 -1.53
N PRO A 167 -9.12 2.54 -0.77
CA PRO A 167 -9.24 2.12 0.62
C PRO A 167 -9.30 0.59 0.71
N GLU A 168 -8.50 0.00 1.59
CA GLU A 168 -8.48 -1.44 1.86
C GLU A 168 -9.09 -1.74 3.24
N PRO A 169 -9.97 -2.75 3.35
CA PRO A 169 -10.53 -3.12 4.64
C PRO A 169 -9.45 -3.76 5.52
N ALA A 170 -9.44 -3.36 6.80
CA ALA A 170 -8.55 -3.86 7.82
C ALA A 170 -9.32 -4.06 9.14
N ILE A 171 -8.92 -5.08 9.90
CA ILE A 171 -9.40 -5.32 11.25
C ILE A 171 -8.28 -4.93 12.21
N PHE A 172 -8.60 -4.08 13.18
CA PHE A 172 -7.71 -3.64 14.23
C PHE A 172 -8.16 -4.23 15.55
N LEU A 173 -7.21 -4.78 16.30
CA LEU A 173 -7.34 -5.02 17.72
C LEU A 173 -6.61 -3.87 18.40
N VAL A 174 -7.33 -2.93 18.98
CA VAL A 174 -6.76 -1.74 19.62
C VAL A 174 -6.67 -1.96 21.12
N HIS A 175 -5.49 -1.81 21.70
CA HIS A 175 -5.33 -1.91 23.15
C HIS A 175 -5.93 -0.67 23.82
N ARG A 176 -6.79 -0.88 24.82
CA ARG A 176 -7.58 0.20 25.44
C ARG A 176 -6.72 1.21 26.20
N SER A 177 -5.52 0.85 26.64
CA SER A 177 -4.67 1.72 27.47
C SER A 177 -3.33 2.13 26.86
N THR A 178 -2.78 1.43 25.86
CA THR A 178 -1.40 1.67 25.37
C THR A 178 -1.31 2.25 23.96
N SER A 179 -2.43 2.63 23.34
CA SER A 179 -2.49 3.10 21.93
C SER A 179 -1.83 2.15 20.92
N GLN A 180 -1.52 0.91 21.30
CA GLN A 180 -0.98 -0.11 20.40
C GLN A 180 -2.11 -0.81 19.67
N ALA A 181 -1.84 -1.31 18.47
CA ALA A 181 -2.80 -2.10 17.74
C ALA A 181 -2.17 -3.29 17.01
N VAL A 182 -2.89 -4.42 17.01
CA VAL A 182 -2.64 -5.55 16.11
C VAL A 182 -3.55 -5.40 14.90
N VAL A 183 -3.02 -5.65 13.70
CA VAL A 183 -3.71 -5.38 12.44
C VAL A 183 -3.82 -6.65 11.61
N VAL A 184 -5.01 -6.94 11.10
CA VAL A 184 -5.27 -7.99 10.11
C VAL A 184 -5.73 -7.32 8.82
N ALA A 185 -4.87 -7.33 7.81
CA ALA A 185 -5.12 -6.64 6.53
C ALA A 185 -4.28 -7.28 5.40
N LYS A 186 -4.54 -6.87 4.15
CA LYS A 186 -3.65 -7.20 3.01
C LYS A 186 -2.33 -6.42 3.09
N TRP A 187 -2.40 -5.25 3.68
CA TRP A 187 -1.27 -4.39 3.98
C TRP A 187 -0.53 -4.89 5.25
N PRO A 188 0.81 -4.78 5.31
CA PRO A 188 1.70 -4.15 4.33
C PRO A 188 1.94 -5.01 3.08
N ALA A 189 2.29 -4.38 1.95
CA ALA A 189 2.68 -5.07 0.71
C ALA A 189 4.10 -5.68 0.83
N VAL A 190 4.26 -6.58 1.78
CA VAL A 190 5.51 -7.31 2.03
C VAL A 190 5.52 -8.63 1.28
N ASP A 191 6.63 -8.91 0.61
CA ASP A 191 6.92 -10.17 -0.09
C ASP A 191 7.53 -11.19 0.87
N PHE A 192 6.73 -12.17 1.32
CA PHE A 192 7.23 -13.31 2.12
C PHE A 192 8.04 -14.33 1.31
N THR A 193 8.05 -14.21 -0.01
CA THR A 193 8.82 -15.06 -0.93
C THR A 193 10.29 -14.67 -1.00
N GLN A 194 10.66 -13.47 -0.53
CA GLN A 194 12.03 -13.14 -0.19
C GLN A 194 12.42 -13.85 1.13
N SER A 195 12.33 -15.17 1.15
CA SER A 195 13.22 -15.98 1.98
C SER A 195 14.59 -15.87 1.33
N GLU A 196 15.24 -14.71 1.52
CA GLU A 196 16.63 -14.57 1.17
C GLU A 196 17.39 -15.51 2.10
N ALA A 197 17.79 -16.67 1.58
CA ALA A 197 19.11 -17.18 1.94
C ALA A 197 20.02 -15.96 1.98
N PRO A 198 20.65 -15.64 3.13
CA PRO A 198 21.20 -14.32 3.41
C PRO A 198 21.91 -13.88 2.15
N LYS A 199 21.36 -12.87 1.45
CA LYS A 199 22.04 -12.32 0.29
C LYS A 199 23.34 -11.85 0.89
N ILE A 200 24.40 -12.62 0.66
CA ILE A 200 25.74 -12.32 1.14
C ILE A 200 25.92 -10.88 0.70
N PHE A 201 25.99 -9.99 1.69
CA PHE A 201 26.07 -8.56 1.44
C PHE A 201 27.34 -8.39 0.62
N ASP A 202 27.20 -8.31 -0.69
CA ASP A 202 28.32 -8.08 -1.58
C ASP A 202 28.53 -6.58 -1.60
N PRO A 203 29.57 -6.07 -0.91
CA PRO A 203 29.81 -4.65 -0.86
C PRO A 203 29.99 -4.09 -2.27
N LYS A 204 30.57 -4.88 -3.19
CA LYS A 204 30.79 -4.43 -4.58
C LYS A 204 29.46 -4.22 -5.28
N SER A 205 28.53 -5.17 -5.24
CA SER A 205 27.21 -5.01 -5.87
C SER A 205 26.38 -3.89 -5.21
N HIS A 206 26.41 -3.78 -3.88
CA HIS A 206 25.66 -2.75 -3.15
C HIS A 206 26.19 -1.33 -3.43
N PHE A 207 27.52 -1.12 -3.43
CA PHE A 207 28.12 0.18 -3.73
C PHE A 207 28.13 0.49 -5.24
N SER A 208 28.17 -0.53 -6.11
CA SER A 208 27.98 -0.34 -7.56
C SER A 208 26.55 0.08 -7.88
N ARG A 209 25.56 -0.36 -7.09
CA ARG A 209 24.16 0.04 -7.26
C ARG A 209 23.92 1.51 -6.89
N ARG A 210 24.59 2.05 -5.86
CA ARG A 210 24.50 3.50 -5.55
C ARG A 210 25.16 4.40 -6.59
N LEU A 211 26.15 3.88 -7.33
CA LEU A 211 26.70 4.58 -8.49
C LEU A 211 25.77 4.52 -9.72
N ASN A 212 24.76 3.63 -9.73
CA ASN A 212 23.80 3.47 -10.84
C ASN A 212 22.34 3.88 -10.52
N GLU A 213 21.95 4.02 -9.24
CA GLU A 213 20.66 4.59 -8.82
C GLU A 213 20.71 6.13 -8.73
N SER A 214 21.91 6.71 -8.78
CA SER A 214 22.10 7.90 -9.60
C SER A 214 22.10 7.41 -11.05
N ALA A 215 20.93 7.33 -11.67
CA ALA A 215 20.87 7.48 -13.11
C ALA A 215 21.25 8.93 -13.44
N THR A 216 22.48 9.34 -13.09
CA THR A 216 23.27 10.17 -13.97
C THR A 216 23.38 9.34 -15.23
N THR A 217 22.39 9.50 -16.09
CA THR A 217 22.59 9.43 -17.52
C THR A 217 23.98 9.99 -17.78
N ASN A 218 24.86 9.21 -18.41
CA ASN A 218 26.22 9.61 -18.76
C ASN A 218 26.14 10.85 -19.66
N ILE A 219 25.87 12.01 -19.07
CA ILE A 219 25.77 13.30 -19.74
C ILE A 219 27.15 13.89 -19.56
N SER A 220 27.87 14.00 -20.66
CA SER A 220 29.16 14.66 -20.73
C SER A 220 28.96 16.12 -21.09
N THR A 221 29.91 16.99 -20.71
CA THR A 221 29.95 18.36 -21.21
C THR A 221 29.83 18.38 -22.73
N GLY A 222 28.91 19.19 -23.25
CA GLY A 222 28.56 19.27 -24.67
C GLY A 222 27.33 18.48 -25.08
N ASP A 223 26.79 17.62 -24.22
CA ASP A 223 25.58 16.86 -24.52
C ASP A 223 24.33 17.73 -24.50
N ARG A 224 23.33 17.30 -25.27
CA ARG A 224 22.00 17.93 -25.32
C ARG A 224 21.14 17.42 -24.18
N VAL A 225 20.67 18.35 -23.36
CA VAL A 225 19.90 18.07 -22.15
C VAL A 225 18.63 18.91 -22.11
N GLU A 226 17.69 18.48 -21.28
CA GLU A 226 16.55 19.28 -20.84
C GLU A 226 16.74 19.59 -19.35
N VAL A 227 16.57 20.86 -18.97
CA VAL A 227 16.65 21.36 -17.59
C VAL A 227 15.31 21.92 -17.15
N GLU A 228 14.88 21.63 -15.93
CA GLU A 228 13.66 22.17 -15.34
C GLU A 228 13.92 23.53 -14.68
N TYR A 229 13.17 24.54 -15.12
CA TYR A 229 13.17 25.89 -14.54
C TYR A 229 11.72 26.37 -14.40
N GLU A 230 11.33 26.78 -13.19
CA GLU A 230 9.95 27.22 -12.87
C GLU A 230 8.85 26.24 -13.36
N GLY A 231 9.10 24.93 -13.20
CA GLY A 231 8.16 23.86 -13.59
C GLY A 231 8.06 23.61 -15.10
N HIS A 232 8.92 24.24 -15.91
CA HIS A 232 8.99 24.06 -17.35
C HIS A 232 10.34 23.47 -17.74
N TRP A 233 10.35 22.59 -18.75
CA TRP A 233 11.58 21.96 -19.24
C TRP A 233 12.10 22.69 -20.46
N PHE A 234 13.35 23.16 -20.38
CA PHE A 234 14.03 23.88 -21.46
C PHE A 234 15.18 23.04 -22.01
N THR A 235 15.31 22.99 -23.34
CA THR A 235 16.40 22.27 -23.98
C THR A 235 17.64 23.15 -24.04
N GLY A 236 18.81 22.57 -23.78
CA GLY A 236 20.08 23.26 -23.81
C GLY A 236 21.26 22.32 -24.01
N THR A 237 22.45 22.89 -23.86
CA THR A 237 23.72 22.16 -23.92
C THR A 237 24.39 22.22 -22.56
N LEU A 238 24.80 21.07 -22.04
CA LEU A 238 25.50 20.99 -20.75
C LEU A 238 26.89 21.62 -20.86
N GLN A 239 27.18 22.64 -20.05
CA GLN A 239 28.46 23.36 -20.07
C GLN A 239 29.45 22.81 -19.03
N SER A 240 29.03 22.65 -17.77
CA SER A 240 29.85 22.04 -16.73
C SER A 240 29.00 21.42 -15.63
N VAL A 241 29.61 20.51 -14.87
CA VAL A 241 29.04 19.89 -13.67
C VAL A 241 29.99 20.17 -12.52
N GLU A 242 29.49 20.82 -11.48
CA GLU A 242 30.25 21.19 -10.29
C GLU A 242 29.54 20.63 -9.06
N GLY A 243 29.95 19.44 -8.62
CA GLY A 243 29.28 18.76 -7.50
C GLY A 243 27.86 18.30 -7.87
N ASP A 244 26.86 18.81 -7.15
CA ASP A 244 25.42 18.56 -7.34
C ASP A 244 24.73 19.63 -8.20
N ILE A 245 25.50 20.57 -8.74
CA ILE A 245 25.03 21.68 -9.57
C ILE A 245 25.47 21.48 -11.02
N VAL A 246 24.56 21.75 -11.96
CA VAL A 246 24.79 21.69 -13.40
C VAL A 246 24.54 23.04 -14.04
N ASN A 247 25.44 23.43 -14.93
CA ASN A 247 25.38 24.64 -15.71
C ASN A 247 24.96 24.29 -17.14
N VAL A 248 23.78 24.76 -17.56
CA VAL A 248 23.19 24.47 -18.86
C VAL A 248 22.96 25.79 -19.61
N VAL A 249 23.44 25.87 -20.84
CA VAL A 249 23.11 26.98 -21.74
C VAL A 249 21.83 26.59 -22.49
N CYS A 250 20.69 27.19 -22.13
CA CYS A 250 19.42 26.88 -22.79
C CYS A 250 19.34 27.55 -24.17
N ASP A 251 18.65 26.92 -25.12
CA ASP A 251 18.50 27.45 -26.49
C ASP A 251 17.74 28.79 -26.54
N VAL A 252 16.98 29.09 -25.49
CA VAL A 252 16.15 30.29 -25.35
C VAL A 252 16.84 31.40 -24.56
N ASP A 253 18.03 31.15 -24.02
CA ASP A 253 18.76 32.12 -23.20
C ASP A 253 19.35 33.24 -24.07
N SER A 254 19.43 34.44 -23.52
CA SER A 254 20.16 35.55 -24.16
C SER A 254 21.67 35.26 -24.15
N PRO A 255 22.45 35.78 -25.11
CA PRO A 255 23.90 35.56 -25.14
C PRO A 255 24.58 35.93 -23.81
N GLY A 256 25.33 34.98 -23.24
CA GLY A 256 26.04 35.15 -21.96
C GLY A 256 25.25 34.75 -20.71
N VAL A 257 24.00 34.31 -20.85
CA VAL A 257 23.20 33.76 -19.74
C VAL A 257 23.41 32.24 -19.66
N ILE A 258 23.54 31.72 -18.43
CA ILE A 258 23.69 30.29 -18.13
C ILE A 258 22.64 29.93 -17.06
N THR A 259 21.87 28.87 -17.32
CA THR A 259 20.91 28.32 -16.38
C THR A 259 21.62 27.37 -15.41
N VAL A 260 21.44 27.60 -14.12
CA VAL A 260 22.04 26.80 -13.04
C VAL A 260 20.94 26.01 -12.34
N ALA A 261 21.08 24.69 -12.26
CA ALA A 261 20.07 23.81 -11.67
C ALA A 261 20.74 22.65 -10.90
N PRO A 262 20.04 22.01 -9.94
CA PRO A 262 20.54 20.76 -9.36
C PRO A 262 20.54 19.63 -10.39
N VAL A 263 21.47 18.67 -10.25
CA VAL A 263 21.57 17.49 -11.16
C VAL A 263 20.23 16.74 -11.30
N THR A 264 19.41 16.73 -10.23
CA THR A 264 18.08 16.09 -10.22
C THR A 264 17.05 16.77 -11.13
N ALA A 265 17.29 18.01 -11.54
CA ALA A 265 16.44 18.79 -12.44
C ALA A 265 16.92 18.73 -13.90
N VAL A 266 17.84 17.83 -14.24
CA VAL A 266 18.37 17.67 -15.60
C VAL A 266 18.18 16.24 -16.10
N ARG A 267 17.83 16.12 -17.38
CA ARG A 267 17.71 14.83 -18.08
C ARG A 267 18.22 14.92 -19.52
N PRO A 268 18.56 13.80 -20.16
CA PRO A 268 18.94 13.80 -21.57
C PRO A 268 17.82 14.32 -22.47
N ALA A 269 18.16 15.14 -23.46
CA ALA A 269 17.19 15.59 -24.44
C ALA A 269 16.72 14.40 -25.29
N ARG A 270 15.40 14.31 -25.52
CA ARG A 270 14.87 13.30 -26.44
C ARG A 270 15.39 13.61 -27.85
N PRO A 271 15.88 12.61 -28.61
CA PRO A 271 16.30 12.84 -29.97
C PRO A 271 15.12 13.40 -30.77
N SER A 272 15.29 14.60 -31.32
CA SER A 272 14.24 15.23 -32.13
C SER A 272 14.04 14.39 -33.39
N LYS A 273 12.77 14.10 -33.74
CA LYS A 273 12.42 13.27 -34.92
C LYS A 273 13.06 13.77 -36.22
N ARG A 274 13.39 15.06 -36.31
CA ARG A 274 14.06 15.66 -37.49
C ARG A 274 15.46 15.12 -37.74
N LEU A 275 16.24 14.78 -36.70
CA LEU A 275 17.58 14.21 -36.87
C LEU A 275 17.55 12.74 -37.32
N LEU A 276 16.52 11.99 -36.93
CA LEU A 276 16.29 10.64 -37.41
C LEU A 276 16.00 10.61 -38.92
N GLU A 277 15.22 11.57 -39.43
CA GLU A 277 14.91 11.64 -40.87
C GLU A 277 16.14 12.00 -41.74
N ASP A 278 17.04 12.85 -41.27
CA ASP A 278 18.26 13.21 -42.00
C ASP A 278 19.35 12.12 -41.94
N ALA A 279 19.44 11.39 -40.82
CA ALA A 279 20.29 10.20 -40.73
C ALA A 279 19.83 9.10 -41.68
N ASP A 280 18.51 8.88 -41.77
CA ASP A 280 17.92 7.87 -42.67
C ASP A 280 18.11 8.24 -44.15
N LYS A 281 18.04 9.53 -44.50
CA LYS A 281 18.37 10.03 -45.85
C LYS A 281 19.85 9.82 -46.20
N LYS A 282 20.78 10.08 -45.27
CA LYS A 282 22.22 9.83 -45.49
C LYS A 282 22.52 8.35 -45.67
N LEU A 283 21.89 7.46 -44.89
CA LEU A 283 22.06 6.02 -45.02
C LEU A 283 21.56 5.49 -46.38
N ARG A 284 20.44 6.04 -46.88
CA ARG A 284 19.88 5.70 -48.21
C ARG A 284 20.77 6.18 -49.35
N HIS A 285 21.42 7.34 -49.23
CA HIS A 285 22.33 7.84 -50.26
C HIS A 285 23.65 7.04 -50.36
N MET A 286 24.15 6.47 -49.26
CA MET A 286 25.33 5.62 -49.27
C MET A 286 25.10 4.26 -49.96
N ARG A 287 23.92 3.65 -49.79
CA ARG A 287 23.59 2.36 -50.44
C ARG A 287 23.47 2.45 -51.95
N ALA A 288 23.16 3.62 -52.50
CA ALA A 288 22.99 3.82 -53.94
C ALA A 288 24.32 3.95 -54.71
N ARG A 289 25.47 4.10 -54.04
CA ARG A 289 26.78 4.32 -54.68
C ARG A 289 27.70 3.10 -54.70
N SER A 290 27.27 1.94 -54.19
CA SER A 290 28.12 0.75 -54.05
C SER A 290 27.90 -0.34 -55.11
N ILE A 291 27.26 -0.01 -56.24
CA ILE A 291 27.18 -0.90 -57.41
C ILE A 291 27.83 -0.17 -58.58
N GLY A 292 29.11 -0.45 -58.79
CA GLY A 292 29.97 0.06 -59.85
C GLY A 292 31.33 -0.60 -59.71
#